data_AF-A0A7S4PGC6-F1
#
_entry.id   AF-A0A7S4PGC6-F1
#
_cell.length_a   1.000
_cell.length_b   1.000
_cell.length_c   1.000
_cell.angle_alpha   90.00
_cell.angle_beta   90.00
_cell.angle_gamma   90.00
#
_symmetry.space_group_name_H-M   'P 1'
#
loop_
_entity.id
_entity.type
_entity.pdbx_description
1 polymer ?
#
loop_
_entity_poly.entity_id
_entity_poly.type
_entity_poly.pdbx_seq_one_letter_code
_entity_poly.pdbx_strand_id
1 'polypeptide(L)'
;MVTVGKDKGKIGKVMKVDRDQNKVTVEGLNLVKKHIKRTEERKGTILTKEMPIQISNVALLDPVDGKPCRVRWHLQDGEKVRVSKRSGAVIEKPEILKDRKAKRPEPGEKDTLEDVVQLRTFDERDLLPPHIRKLTPQDVENAPNEATQQ
;
A
#
# COMPACT_ATOMS: atom_id res chain seq x y z
N MET A 1 -15.48 -16.12 -1.31
CA MET A 1 -16.72 -16.89 -1.09
C MET A 1 -16.93 -17.10 0.39
N VAL A 2 -18.18 -17.02 0.86
CA VAL A 2 -18.53 -17.31 2.25
C VAL A 2 -18.69 -18.82 2.45
N THR A 3 -17.98 -19.39 3.42
CA THR A 3 -17.97 -20.84 3.70
C THR A 3 -18.98 -21.23 4.78
N VAL A 4 -19.26 -20.32 5.72
CA VAL A 4 -20.11 -20.56 6.90
C VAL A 4 -21.01 -19.36 7.17
N GLY A 5 -22.22 -19.62 7.66
CA GLY A 5 -23.19 -18.60 8.11
C GLY A 5 -24.36 -18.40 7.16
N LYS A 6 -25.10 -17.30 7.37
CA LYS A 6 -26.34 -16.97 6.65
C LYS A 6 -26.15 -16.88 5.13
N ASP A 7 -25.00 -16.37 4.70
CA ASP A 7 -24.68 -16.13 3.29
C ASP A 7 -23.76 -17.21 2.68
N LYS A 8 -23.78 -18.43 3.25
CA LYS A 8 -22.96 -19.56 2.78
C LYS A 8 -23.13 -19.81 1.27
N GLY A 9 -22.01 -19.99 0.57
CA GLY A 9 -21.96 -20.25 -0.87
C GLY A 9 -22.00 -18.99 -1.73
N LYS A 10 -22.35 -17.83 -1.19
CA LYS A 10 -22.34 -16.59 -1.95
C LYS A 10 -20.92 -16.08 -2.18
N ILE A 11 -20.74 -15.47 -3.34
CA ILE A 11 -19.50 -14.85 -3.79
C ILE A 11 -19.72 -13.34 -3.84
N GLY A 12 -18.72 -12.56 -3.43
CA GLY A 12 -18.78 -11.12 -3.46
C GLY A 12 -17.38 -10.51 -3.38
N LYS A 13 -17.28 -9.24 -3.78
CA LYS A 13 -16.05 -8.46 -3.74
C LYS A 13 -15.79 -7.95 -2.32
N VAL A 14 -14.53 -8.03 -1.87
CA VAL A 14 -14.14 -7.50 -0.57
C VAL A 14 -13.96 -5.98 -0.70
N MET A 15 -14.76 -5.23 0.07
CA MET A 15 -14.75 -3.76 0.06
C MET A 15 -13.75 -3.19 1.05
N LYS A 16 -13.69 -3.76 2.26
CA LYS A 16 -12.78 -3.33 3.32
C LYS A 16 -12.31 -4.53 4.12
N VAL A 17 -11.06 -4.46 4.57
CA VAL A 17 -10.47 -5.41 5.52
C VAL A 17 -10.17 -4.65 6.81
N ASP A 18 -10.78 -5.08 7.91
CA ASP A 18 -10.45 -4.65 9.26
C ASP A 18 -9.47 -5.65 9.87
N ARG A 19 -8.20 -5.25 9.94
CA ARG A 19 -7.11 -6.12 10.39
C ARG A 19 -7.08 -6.28 11.90
N ASP A 20 -7.50 -5.27 12.64
CA ASP A 20 -7.47 -5.28 14.11
C ASP A 20 -8.50 -6.27 14.64
N GLN A 21 -9.69 -6.29 14.02
CA GLN A 21 -10.75 -7.21 14.41
C GLN A 21 -10.77 -8.53 13.63
N ASN A 22 -9.87 -8.72 12.66
CA ASN A 22 -9.87 -9.86 11.74
C ASN A 22 -11.21 -10.08 11.03
N LYS A 23 -11.80 -8.99 10.51
CA LYS A 23 -13.07 -9.04 9.78
C LYS A 23 -12.95 -8.41 8.40
N VAL A 24 -13.87 -8.80 7.51
CA VAL A 24 -13.94 -8.34 6.13
C VAL A 24 -15.35 -7.92 5.78
N THR A 25 -15.51 -6.75 5.17
CA THR A 25 -16.80 -6.31 4.62
C THR A 25 -16.86 -6.73 3.16
N VAL A 26 -17.89 -7.49 2.80
CA VAL A 26 -18.10 -8.02 1.45
C VAL A 26 -19.35 -7.37 0.86
N GLU A 27 -19.25 -6.96 -0.40
CA GLU A 27 -20.32 -6.30 -1.13
C GLU A 27 -21.60 -7.17 -1.18
N GLY A 28 -22.73 -6.58 -0.80
CA GLY A 28 -24.05 -7.23 -0.86
C GLY A 28 -24.26 -8.39 0.12
N LEU A 29 -23.30 -8.70 1.00
CA LEU A 29 -23.39 -9.80 1.97
C LEU A 29 -23.52 -9.29 3.41
N ASN A 30 -24.10 -10.11 4.28
CA ASN A 30 -24.33 -9.82 5.69
C ASN A 30 -25.04 -8.47 5.90
N LEU A 31 -26.13 -8.27 5.13
CA LEU A 31 -26.93 -7.05 5.15
C LEU A 31 -27.75 -6.95 6.44
N VAL A 32 -27.64 -5.81 7.10
CA VAL A 32 -28.41 -5.47 8.30
C VAL A 32 -29.18 -4.17 8.07
N LYS A 33 -30.42 -4.12 8.56
CA LYS A 33 -31.25 -2.91 8.55
C LYS A 33 -30.88 -2.04 9.75
N LYS A 34 -30.34 -0.85 9.49
CA LYS A 34 -30.03 0.16 10.50
C LYS A 34 -31.10 1.24 10.47
N HIS A 35 -31.81 1.38 11.59
CA HIS A 35 -32.76 2.47 11.80
C HIS A 35 -31.99 3.73 12.21
N ILE A 36 -32.14 4.81 11.44
CA ILE A 36 -31.54 6.11 11.76
C ILE A 36 -32.62 7.02 12.29
N LYS A 37 -32.42 7.53 13.51
CA LYS A 37 -33.34 8.48 14.14
C LYS A 37 -33.37 9.77 13.33
N ARG A 38 -34.56 10.37 13.23
CA ARG A 38 -34.74 11.70 12.64
C ARG A 38 -33.85 12.73 13.34
N THR A 39 -33.25 13.60 12.56
CA THR A 39 -32.59 14.85 13.00
C THR A 39 -33.37 16.04 12.43
N GLU A 40 -33.14 17.26 12.88
CA GLU A 40 -33.82 18.46 12.34
C GLU A 40 -33.66 18.58 10.82
N GLU A 41 -32.47 18.27 10.30
CA GLU A 41 -32.13 18.32 8.87
C GLU A 41 -32.57 17.10 8.05
N ARG A 42 -32.78 15.93 8.69
CA ARG A 42 -32.94 14.65 7.97
C ARG A 42 -34.08 13.81 8.53
N LYS A 43 -34.98 13.36 7.65
CA LYS A 43 -36.05 12.41 7.97
C LYS A 43 -35.45 11.10 8.48
N GLY A 44 -36.19 10.41 9.37
CA GLY A 44 -35.81 9.08 9.83
C GLY A 44 -35.91 8.08 8.70
N THR A 45 -34.84 7.31 8.47
CA THR A 45 -34.73 6.39 7.33
C THR A 45 -34.20 5.04 7.80
N ILE A 46 -34.65 3.97 7.14
CA ILE A 46 -34.10 2.62 7.30
C ILE A 46 -33.03 2.44 6.23
N LEU A 47 -31.77 2.38 6.64
CA LEU A 47 -30.67 2.10 5.72
C LEU A 47 -30.31 0.61 5.78
N THR A 48 -30.09 0.01 4.62
CA THR A 48 -29.48 -1.31 4.53
C THR A 48 -27.98 -1.12 4.43
N LYS A 49 -27.21 -1.78 5.30
CA LYS A 49 -25.76 -1.67 5.35
C LYS A 49 -25.11 -3.05 5.42
N GLU A 50 -24.00 -3.23 4.70
CA GLU A 50 -23.15 -4.41 4.78
C GLU A 50 -22.41 -4.42 6.13
N MET A 51 -22.53 -5.51 6.87
CA MET A 51 -21.80 -5.71 8.11
C MET A 51 -20.59 -6.63 7.92
N PRO A 52 -19.50 -6.39 8.65
CA PRO A 52 -18.29 -7.19 8.52
C PRO A 52 -18.52 -8.65 8.90
N ILE A 53 -17.90 -9.56 8.14
CA ILE A 53 -17.89 -11.01 8.34
C ILE A 53 -16.51 -11.40 8.89
N GLN A 54 -16.47 -12.37 9.81
CA GLN A 54 -15.20 -12.84 10.37
C GLN A 54 -14.38 -13.61 9.31
N ILE A 55 -13.06 -13.38 9.27
CA ILE A 55 -12.21 -13.82 8.16
C ILE A 55 -12.13 -15.34 7.96
N SER A 56 -12.31 -16.15 9.03
CA SER A 56 -12.30 -17.61 8.94
C SER A 56 -13.55 -18.19 8.25
N ASN A 57 -14.63 -17.41 8.16
CA ASN A 57 -15.85 -17.78 7.45
C ASN A 57 -15.82 -17.40 5.95
N VAL A 58 -14.68 -16.92 5.45
CA VAL A 58 -14.50 -16.52 4.05
C VAL A 58 -13.26 -17.21 3.48
N ALA A 59 -13.40 -17.71 2.25
CA ALA A 59 -12.30 -18.30 1.48
C ALA A 59 -12.06 -17.53 0.18
N LEU A 60 -10.81 -17.52 -0.27
CA LEU A 60 -10.46 -17.07 -1.61
C LEU A 60 -10.92 -18.10 -2.64
N LEU A 61 -11.20 -17.62 -3.85
CA LEU A 61 -11.54 -18.46 -4.98
C LEU A 61 -10.29 -18.76 -5.80
N ASP A 62 -10.21 -19.99 -6.29
CA ASP A 62 -9.23 -20.38 -7.27
C ASP A 62 -9.54 -19.72 -8.62
N PRO A 63 -8.57 -19.03 -9.27
CA PRO A 63 -8.79 -18.43 -10.58
C PRO A 63 -9.10 -19.44 -11.68
N VAL A 64 -8.71 -20.71 -11.51
CA VAL A 64 -8.94 -21.77 -12.51
C VAL A 64 -10.32 -22.42 -12.32
N ASP A 65 -10.58 -22.92 -11.11
CA ASP A 65 -11.77 -23.73 -10.83
C ASP A 65 -12.98 -22.92 -10.31
N GLY A 66 -12.77 -21.68 -9.88
CA GLY A 66 -13.80 -20.87 -9.19
C GLY A 66 -14.25 -21.43 -7.83
N LYS A 67 -13.56 -22.44 -7.30
CA LYS A 67 -13.88 -23.12 -6.03
C LYS A 67 -13.10 -22.51 -4.85
N PRO A 68 -13.60 -22.61 -3.61
CA PRO A 68 -12.87 -22.14 -2.44
C PRO A 68 -11.54 -22.89 -2.28
N CYS A 69 -10.45 -22.15 -2.10
CA CYS A 69 -9.10 -22.71 -1.97
C CYS A 69 -8.36 -22.19 -0.73
N ARG A 70 -7.44 -23.02 -0.21
CA ARG A 70 -6.42 -22.58 0.74
C ARG A 70 -5.22 -22.01 -0.03
N VAL A 71 -4.57 -21.01 0.55
CA VAL A 71 -3.46 -20.28 -0.08
C VAL A 71 -2.15 -20.55 0.64
N ARG A 72 -1.07 -20.66 -0.14
CA ARG A 72 0.32 -20.66 0.32
C ARG A 72 1.01 -19.40 -0.21
N TRP A 73 2.04 -18.93 0.49
CA TRP A 73 2.93 -17.88 -0.01
C TRP A 73 4.11 -18.48 -0.76
N HIS A 74 4.45 -17.91 -1.91
CA HIS A 74 5.64 -18.25 -2.69
C HIS A 74 6.41 -16.97 -3.04
N LEU A 75 7.73 -17.09 -3.23
CA LEU A 75 8.57 -15.99 -3.70
C LEU A 75 8.83 -16.19 -5.19
N GLN A 76 8.42 -15.24 -6.01
CA GLN A 76 8.64 -15.27 -7.45
C GLN A 76 9.26 -13.92 -7.84
N ASP A 77 10.44 -13.95 -8.45
CA ASP A 77 11.15 -12.75 -8.95
C ASP A 77 11.34 -11.65 -7.89
N GLY A 78 11.56 -12.06 -6.63
CA GLY A 78 11.72 -11.15 -5.50
C GLY A 78 10.41 -10.62 -4.91
N GLU A 79 9.26 -10.86 -5.54
CA GLU A 79 7.95 -10.51 -5.01
C GLU A 79 7.27 -11.70 -4.32
N LYS A 80 6.66 -11.43 -3.16
CA LYS A 80 5.85 -12.41 -2.44
C LYS A 80 4.44 -12.48 -3.03
N VAL A 81 4.12 -13.62 -3.66
CA VAL A 81 2.85 -13.90 -4.31
C VAL A 81 2.05 -14.97 -3.57
N ARG A 82 0.72 -14.94 -3.75
CA ARG A 82 -0.20 -15.94 -3.20
C ARG A 82 -0.39 -17.04 -4.24
N VAL A 83 -0.36 -18.30 -3.82
CA VAL A 83 -0.53 -19.47 -4.68
C VAL A 83 -1.65 -20.34 -4.14
N SER A 84 -2.58 -20.75 -5.01
CA SER A 84 -3.64 -21.71 -4.67
C SER A 84 -3.03 -23.08 -4.40
N LYS A 85 -3.37 -23.71 -3.25
CA LYS A 85 -2.97 -25.11 -2.99
C LYS A 85 -3.71 -26.10 -3.90
N ARG A 86 -4.79 -25.70 -4.55
CA ARG A 86 -5.66 -26.57 -5.34
C ARG A 86 -5.16 -26.73 -6.78
N SER A 87 -5.05 -25.63 -7.52
CA SER A 87 -4.57 -25.62 -8.90
C SER A 87 -3.07 -25.31 -9.05
N GLY A 88 -2.41 -24.81 -8.00
CA GLY A 88 -1.06 -24.24 -8.11
C GLY A 88 -1.04 -22.87 -8.80
N ALA A 89 -2.20 -22.31 -9.18
CA ALA A 89 -2.26 -21.02 -9.85
C ALA A 89 -1.91 -19.86 -8.90
N VAL A 90 -1.31 -18.82 -9.47
CA VAL A 90 -0.96 -17.58 -8.77
C VAL A 90 -2.21 -16.70 -8.63
N ILE A 91 -2.45 -16.20 -7.42
CA ILE A 91 -3.54 -15.26 -7.10
C ILE A 91 -2.92 -13.88 -6.90
N GLU A 92 -2.99 -13.06 -7.94
CA GLU A 92 -2.44 -11.72 -7.94
C GLU A 92 -3.09 -10.80 -6.89
N LYS A 93 -2.39 -9.71 -6.56
CA LYS A 93 -2.95 -8.65 -5.72
C LYS A 93 -3.88 -7.77 -6.56
N PRO A 94 -5.06 -7.38 -6.05
CA PRO A 94 -5.94 -6.48 -6.79
C PRO A 94 -5.27 -5.10 -6.99
N GLU A 95 -5.61 -4.44 -8.10
CA GLU A 95 -5.04 -3.15 -8.50
C GLU A 95 -5.17 -2.07 -7.43
N ILE A 96 -6.28 -2.08 -6.67
CA ILE A 96 -6.55 -1.16 -5.55
C ILE A 96 -5.41 -1.14 -4.51
N LEU A 97 -4.63 -2.21 -4.39
CA LEU A 97 -3.53 -2.32 -3.44
C LEU A 97 -2.16 -1.97 -4.03
N LYS A 98 -2.05 -1.73 -5.35
CA LYS A 98 -0.81 -1.29 -6.01
C LYS A 98 -0.52 0.17 -5.65
N ASP A 99 -1.57 1.00 -5.61
CA ASP A 99 -1.49 2.43 -5.29
C ASP A 99 -1.89 2.70 -3.84
N ARG A 100 -1.08 2.29 -2.87
CA ARG A 100 -1.38 2.55 -1.43
C ARG A 100 -1.20 4.00 -1.01
N LYS A 101 -0.54 4.82 -1.83
CA LYS A 101 -0.28 6.21 -1.49
C LYS A 101 -1.52 7.02 -1.81
N ALA A 102 -2.13 7.62 -0.79
CA ALA A 102 -3.10 8.67 -1.01
C ALA A 102 -2.47 9.72 -1.92
N LYS A 103 -3.23 10.25 -2.89
CA LYS A 103 -2.77 11.39 -3.69
C LYS A 103 -2.40 12.49 -2.70
N ARG A 104 -1.15 12.96 -2.76
CA ARG A 104 -0.73 14.08 -1.91
C ARG A 104 -1.65 15.27 -2.21
N PRO A 105 -2.13 15.99 -1.19
CA PRO A 105 -2.83 17.24 -1.43
C PRO A 105 -1.90 18.19 -2.19
N GLU A 106 -2.50 19.13 -2.92
CA GLU A 106 -1.72 20.19 -3.54
C GLU A 106 -0.97 20.98 -2.44
N PRO A 107 0.28 21.38 -2.67
CA PRO A 107 1.06 22.14 -1.69
C PRO A 107 0.30 23.38 -1.22
N GLY A 108 0.22 23.57 0.10
CA GLY A 108 -0.37 24.78 0.69
C GLY A 108 0.57 25.98 0.63
N GLU A 109 0.09 27.14 1.05
CA GLU A 109 0.87 28.40 1.04
C GLU A 109 2.17 28.33 1.87
N LYS A 110 2.20 27.49 2.91
CA LYS A 110 3.36 27.29 3.79
C LYS A 110 4.25 26.12 3.37
N ASP A 111 3.84 25.36 2.37
CA ASP A 111 4.64 24.25 1.87
C ASP A 111 5.72 24.78 0.93
N THR A 112 6.93 24.22 1.06
CA THR A 112 8.04 24.56 0.17
C THR A 112 7.73 24.09 -1.25
N LEU A 113 7.87 25.00 -2.21
CA LEU A 113 7.78 24.65 -3.63
C LEU A 113 8.84 23.60 -3.98
N GLU A 114 8.50 22.69 -4.90
CA GLU A 114 9.36 21.57 -5.27
C GLU A 114 10.72 22.03 -5.80
N ASP A 115 10.75 23.12 -6.58
CA ASP A 115 11.97 23.71 -7.12
C ASP A 115 12.96 24.14 -6.02
N VAL A 116 12.46 24.64 -4.89
CA VAL A 116 13.28 25.06 -3.75
C VAL A 116 13.82 23.85 -2.98
N VAL A 117 13.04 22.77 -2.88
CA VAL A 117 13.46 21.53 -2.20
C VAL A 117 14.51 20.78 -3.02
N GLN A 118 14.35 20.75 -4.34
CA GLN A 118 15.28 20.09 -5.25
C GLN A 118 16.53 20.93 -5.53
N LEU A 119 16.53 22.23 -5.20
CA LEU A 119 17.70 23.08 -5.30
C LEU A 119 18.81 22.53 -4.41
N ARG A 120 19.83 21.94 -5.03
CA ARG A 120 21.03 21.47 -4.34
C ARG A 120 21.85 22.67 -3.89
N THR A 121 21.70 23.03 -2.62
CA THR A 121 22.44 24.13 -1.98
C THR A 121 23.75 23.70 -1.33
N PHE A 122 23.99 22.38 -1.23
CA PHE A 122 25.16 21.81 -0.58
C PHE A 122 25.93 20.88 -1.53
N ASP A 123 27.20 21.21 -1.71
CA ASP A 123 28.17 20.38 -2.40
C ASP A 123 29.10 19.72 -1.38
N GLU A 124 29.56 18.49 -1.66
CA GLU A 124 30.51 17.78 -0.79
C GLU A 124 31.83 18.54 -0.59
N ARG A 125 32.16 19.43 -1.54
CA ARG A 125 33.29 20.37 -1.47
C ARG A 125 33.14 21.43 -0.38
N ASP A 126 31.92 21.65 0.13
CA ASP A 126 31.63 22.63 1.17
C ASP A 126 32.03 22.12 2.57
N LEU A 127 32.28 20.81 2.71
CA LEU A 127 32.87 20.20 3.91
C LEU A 127 34.38 20.42 3.99
N LEU A 128 35.02 20.74 2.87
CA LEU A 128 36.45 20.99 2.84
C LEU A 128 36.71 22.40 3.39
N PRO A 129 37.75 22.57 4.22
CA PRO A 129 38.20 23.90 4.65
C PRO A 129 38.29 24.86 3.46
N PRO A 130 38.01 26.17 3.66
CA PRO A 130 37.85 27.14 2.57
C PRO A 130 39.07 27.28 1.64
N HIS A 131 40.25 26.87 2.09
CA HIS A 131 41.49 26.84 1.31
C HIS A 131 41.58 25.65 0.36
N ILE A 132 41.01 24.49 0.72
CA ILE A 132 40.98 23.27 -0.11
C ILE A 132 39.81 23.34 -1.11
N ARG A 133 38.68 23.95 -0.70
CA ARG A 133 37.47 24.14 -1.52
C ARG A 133 37.70 24.91 -2.82
N LYS A 134 38.74 25.75 -2.89
CA LYS A 134 39.10 26.56 -4.06
C LYS A 134 40.06 25.87 -5.03
N LEU A 135 40.62 24.72 -4.66
CA LEU A 135 41.50 23.95 -5.53
C LEU A 135 40.65 23.33 -6.64
N THR A 136 40.99 23.63 -7.89
CA THR A 136 40.38 22.95 -9.03
C THR A 136 40.93 21.52 -9.11
N PRO A 137 40.21 20.56 -9.72
CA PRO A 137 40.76 19.22 -9.93
C PRO A 137 42.12 19.21 -10.64
N GLN A 138 42.40 20.22 -11.49
CA GLN A 138 43.68 20.41 -12.18
C GLN A 138 44.81 20.83 -11.23
N ASP A 139 44.52 21.54 -10.14
CA ASP A 139 45.53 21.93 -9.14
C ASP A 139 45.96 20.74 -8.26
N VAL A 140 45.10 19.74 -8.10
CA VAL A 140 45.38 18.51 -7.34
C VAL A 140 46.19 17.51 -8.18
N GLU A 141 45.94 17.43 -9.50
CA GLU A 141 46.76 16.62 -10.43
C GLU A 141 48.17 17.20 -10.64
N ASN A 142 48.32 18.52 -10.58
CA ASN A 142 49.60 19.20 -10.75
C ASN A 142 50.39 19.36 -9.43
N ALA A 143 49.87 18.84 -8.31
CA ALA A 143 50.58 18.87 -7.04
C ALA A 143 51.83 17.97 -7.13
N PRO A 144 53.04 18.49 -6.80
CA PRO A 144 54.23 17.66 -6.78
C PRO A 144 54.04 16.55 -5.73
N ASN A 145 54.15 15.29 -6.16
CA ASN A 145 54.12 14.12 -5.28
C ASN A 145 55.40 14.08 -4.42
N GLU A 146 55.54 15.00 -3.47
CA GLU A 146 56.60 14.98 -2.47
C GLU A 146 56.18 14.09 -1.30
N ALA A 147 56.37 12.77 -1.47
CA ALA A 147 56.91 11.86 -0.47
C ALA A 147 56.69 10.39 -0.86
N THR A 148 57.74 9.74 -1.37
CA THR A 148 58.37 8.56 -0.73
C THR A 148 59.63 8.22 -1.55
N GLN A 149 60.73 8.91 -1.23
CA GLN A 149 62.07 8.34 -1.34
C GLN A 149 62.71 8.49 0.04
N GLN A 150 62.53 7.48 0.87
CA GLN A 150 63.51 6.86 1.77
C GLN A 150 62.82 5.78 2.60
#